data_AF-A0A535S7W2-F1
#
_entry.id   AF-A0A535S7W2-F1
#
_cell.length_a   1.000
_cell.length_b   1.000
_cell.length_c   1.000
_cell.angle_alpha   90.00
_cell.angle_beta   90.00
_cell.angle_gamma   90.00
#
_symmetry.space_group_name_H-M   'P 1'
#
loop_
_entity.id
_entity.type
_entity.pdbx_description
1 polymer ?
#
loop_
_entity_poly.entity_id
_entity_poly.type
_entity_poly.pdbx_seq_one_letter_code
_entity_poly.pdbx_strand_id
1 'polypeptide(L)'
;MEFATVFVGVLPIAVFGGGFWPTVLGVTIGSLMGSITHAVLSTMGPRFGVPQMVEGRASFGFFGNFLPAGLSWLTASFGWFIVNSVSGTFALITLTSVVNKNAVLAFPVAFVIIVVVQVIVAFIGHNMIHSFERIIFPYLTIVFGLATIVI
;
A
#
# COMPACT_ATOMS: atom_id res chain seq x y z
N MET A 1 -5.46 -6.98 2.55
CA MET A 1 -4.09 -7.52 2.39
C MET A 1 -3.53 -6.98 1.10
N GLU A 2 -2.31 -6.45 1.13
CA GLU A 2 -1.68 -5.86 -0.05
C GLU A 2 -0.44 -6.66 -0.43
N PHE A 3 -0.14 -6.73 -1.72
CA PHE A 3 1.05 -7.40 -2.24
C PHE A 3 2.34 -6.94 -1.54
N ALA A 4 2.52 -5.64 -1.34
CA ALA A 4 3.71 -5.09 -0.68
C ALA A 4 3.90 -5.61 0.76
N THR A 5 2.80 -5.81 1.51
CA THR A 5 2.87 -6.32 2.89
C THR A 5 3.35 -7.77 2.97
N VAL A 6 3.12 -8.57 1.91
CA VAL A 6 3.65 -9.93 1.83
C VAL A 6 5.18 -9.91 1.71
N PHE A 7 5.75 -8.97 0.94
CA PHE A 7 7.20 -8.85 0.79
C PHE A 7 7.90 -8.46 2.09
N VAL A 8 7.25 -7.67 2.96
CA VAL A 8 7.79 -7.35 4.29
C VAL A 8 8.06 -8.62 5.11
N GLY A 9 7.22 -9.65 4.96
CA GLY A 9 7.42 -10.96 5.61
C GLY A 9 8.37 -11.89 4.85
N VAL A 10 8.35 -11.89 3.51
CA VAL A 10 9.13 -12.83 2.70
C VAL A 10 10.61 -12.43 2.58
N LEU A 11 10.91 -11.14 2.41
CA LEU A 11 12.28 -10.66 2.14
C LEU A 11 13.30 -11.07 3.22
N PRO A 12 13.02 -10.95 4.53
CA PRO A 12 13.95 -11.37 5.59
C PRO A 12 14.38 -12.84 5.48
N ILE A 13 13.49 -13.72 5.00
CA ILE A 13 13.75 -15.15 4.89
C ILE A 13 14.38 -15.48 3.54
N ALA A 14 13.74 -15.04 2.45
CA ALA A 14 14.11 -15.43 1.09
C ALA A 14 15.39 -14.75 0.57
N VAL A 15 15.67 -13.52 1.01
CA VAL A 15 16.81 -12.73 0.51
C VAL A 15 17.89 -12.59 1.58
N PHE A 16 17.51 -12.29 2.82
CA PHE A 16 18.47 -12.04 3.90
C PHE A 16 18.87 -13.29 4.70
N GLY A 17 18.33 -14.46 4.35
CA GLY A 17 18.70 -15.74 4.97
C GLY A 17 18.27 -15.88 6.44
N GLY A 18 17.29 -15.10 6.88
CA GLY A 18 16.75 -15.15 8.23
C GLY A 18 15.91 -16.41 8.50
N GLY A 19 15.79 -16.77 9.78
CA GLY A 19 14.90 -17.85 10.21
C GLY A 19 13.43 -17.40 10.28
N PHE A 20 12.51 -18.34 10.04
CA PHE A 20 11.06 -18.08 10.08
C PHE A 20 10.60 -17.44 11.41
N TRP A 21 10.94 -18.06 12.54
CA TRP A 21 10.50 -17.59 13.87
C TRP A 21 11.04 -16.19 14.23
N PRO A 22 12.34 -15.88 14.05
CA PRO A 22 12.84 -14.52 14.20
C PRO A 22 12.13 -13.50 13.31
N THR A 23 11.85 -13.83 12.06
CA THR A 23 11.15 -12.92 11.14
C THR A 23 9.71 -12.66 11.60
N VAL A 24 8.97 -13.70 11.98
CA VAL A 24 7.60 -13.56 12.50
C VAL A 24 7.58 -12.66 13.74
N LEU A 25 8.49 -12.87 14.69
CA LEU A 25 8.59 -12.04 15.88
C LEU A 25 8.96 -10.60 15.53
N GLY A 26 9.95 -10.40 14.66
CA GLY A 26 10.38 -9.07 14.23
C GLY A 26 9.27 -8.27 13.54
N VAL A 27 8.56 -8.89 12.60
CA VAL A 27 7.42 -8.27 11.91
C VAL A 27 6.29 -7.96 12.89
N THR A 28 5.96 -8.92 13.77
CA THR A 28 4.87 -8.73 14.75
C THR A 28 5.18 -7.57 15.71
N ILE A 29 6.38 -7.55 16.29
CA ILE A 29 6.80 -6.49 17.21
C ILE A 29 6.86 -5.14 16.48
N GLY A 30 7.45 -5.10 15.28
CA GLY A 30 7.52 -3.88 14.47
C GLY A 30 6.14 -3.32 14.12
N SER A 31 5.22 -4.18 13.67
CA SER A 31 3.84 -3.80 13.38
C SER A 31 3.07 -3.36 14.63
N LEU A 32 3.27 -4.02 15.78
CA LEU A 32 2.67 -3.59 17.04
C LEU A 32 3.16 -2.20 17.45
N MET A 33 4.47 -1.97 17.44
CA MET A 33 5.04 -0.65 17.75
C MET A 33 4.54 0.43 16.79
N GLY A 34 4.49 0.15 15.49
CA GLY A 34 3.94 1.05 14.48
C GLY A 34 2.44 1.32 14.67
N SER A 35 1.67 0.31 15.09
CA SER A 35 0.24 0.47 15.35
C SER A 35 -0.03 1.35 16.58
N ILE A 36 0.82 1.28 17.61
CA ILE A 36 0.69 2.12 18.81
C ILE A 36 0.94 3.58 18.45
N THR A 37 2.02 3.87 17.72
CA THR A 37 2.32 5.25 17.30
C THR A 37 1.22 5.78 16.40
N HIS A 38 0.74 4.98 15.46
CA HIS A 38 -0.38 5.34 14.60
C HIS A 38 -1.67 5.59 15.42
N ALA A 39 -1.98 4.75 16.40
CA ALA A 39 -3.16 4.91 17.25
C ALA A 39 -3.15 6.25 18.01
N VAL A 40 -2.00 6.61 18.59
CA VAL A 40 -1.83 7.89 19.28
C VAL A 40 -2.03 9.06 18.31
N LEU A 41 -1.38 9.03 17.14
CA LEU A 41 -1.47 10.10 16.14
C LEU A 41 -2.88 10.24 15.55
N SER A 42 -3.62 9.13 15.42
CA SER A 42 -4.99 9.13 14.93
C SER A 42 -5.98 9.80 15.88
N THR A 43 -5.67 9.91 17.18
CA THR A 43 -6.54 10.65 18.13
C THR A 43 -6.54 12.16 17.88
N MET A 44 -5.52 12.69 17.21
CA MET A 44 -5.40 14.14 16.95
C MET A 44 -6.36 14.60 15.86
N GLY A 45 -6.71 13.75 14.90
CA GLY A 45 -7.67 14.06 13.82
C GLY A 45 -9.05 14.51 14.33
N PRO A 46 -9.75 13.71 15.17
CA PRO A 46 -11.03 14.09 15.75
C PRO A 46 -10.96 15.32 16.67
N ARG A 47 -9.83 15.52 17.34
CA ARG A 47 -9.64 16.63 18.29
C ARG A 47 -9.50 17.98 17.59
N PHE A 48 -8.74 18.03 16.49
CA PHE A 48 -8.44 19.27 15.77
C PHE A 48 -9.32 19.48 14.54
N GLY A 49 -10.01 18.46 14.05
CA GLY A 49 -10.94 18.56 12.92
C GLY A 49 -10.26 18.90 11.58
N VAL A 50 -8.94 18.81 11.51
CA VAL A 50 -8.14 19.14 10.33
C VAL A 50 -7.25 17.96 9.93
N PRO A 51 -6.89 17.83 8.63
CA PRO A 51 -5.92 16.84 8.19
C PRO A 51 -4.56 17.03 8.89
N GLN A 52 -3.82 15.95 9.12
CA GLN A 52 -2.51 15.97 9.78
C GLN A 52 -1.50 16.92 9.09
N MET A 53 -1.58 17.06 7.76
CA MET A 53 -0.75 18.00 7.01
C MET A 53 -1.03 19.47 7.36
N VAL A 54 -2.25 19.79 7.80
CA VAL A 54 -2.64 21.14 8.24
C VAL A 54 -2.35 21.30 9.74
N GLU A 55 -2.55 20.24 10.53
CA GLU A 55 -2.25 20.22 11.96
C GLU A 55 -0.78 20.56 12.26
N GLY A 56 0.16 20.09 11.43
CA GLY A 56 1.59 20.38 11.61
C GLY A 56 1.93 21.89 11.61
N ARG A 57 1.03 22.76 11.12
CA ARG A 57 1.17 24.22 11.24
C ARG A 57 1.14 24.70 12.68
N ALA A 58 0.47 24.00 13.59
CA ALA A 58 0.42 24.38 15.01
C ALA A 58 1.81 24.32 15.67
N SER A 59 2.62 23.33 15.30
CA SER A 59 3.96 23.11 15.87
C SER A 59 5.08 23.79 15.08
N PHE A 60 4.99 23.83 13.75
CA PHE A 60 6.06 24.33 12.87
C PHE A 60 5.77 25.70 12.23
N GLY A 61 4.59 26.27 12.47
CA GLY A 61 4.14 27.50 11.80
C GLY A 61 3.80 27.30 10.32
N PHE A 62 3.42 28.38 9.65
CA PHE A 62 2.95 28.32 8.25
C PHE A 62 4.05 27.87 7.27
N PHE A 63 5.22 28.51 7.31
CA PHE A 63 6.34 28.20 6.42
C PHE A 63 7.12 26.95 6.87
N GLY A 64 7.31 26.74 8.18
CA GLY A 64 8.05 25.58 8.68
C GLY A 64 7.34 24.25 8.45
N ASN A 65 6.00 24.26 8.39
CA ASN A 65 5.21 23.06 8.08
C ASN A 65 5.36 22.56 6.63
N PHE A 66 5.92 23.37 5.72
CA PHE A 66 6.08 22.97 4.32
C PHE A 66 6.94 21.69 4.19
N LEU A 67 8.02 21.59 4.97
CA LEU A 67 8.92 20.44 4.91
C LEU A 67 8.28 19.15 5.46
N PRO A 68 7.70 19.12 6.68
CA PRO A 68 7.01 17.93 7.18
C PRO A 68 5.81 17.52 6.32
N ALA A 69 4.98 18.48 5.89
CA ALA A 69 3.81 18.19 5.07
C ALA A 69 4.21 17.70 3.67
N GLY A 70 5.25 18.30 3.07
CA GLY A 70 5.78 17.88 1.78
C GLY A 70 6.38 16.48 1.83
N LEU A 71 7.15 16.16 2.87
CA LEU A 71 7.71 14.82 3.06
C LEU A 71 6.60 13.78 3.29
N SER A 72 5.59 14.12 4.09
CA SER A 72 4.42 13.28 4.31
C SER A 72 3.67 13.03 2.99
N TRP A 73 3.42 14.06 2.19
CA TRP A 73 2.78 13.91 0.89
C TRP A 73 3.59 13.02 -0.07
N LEU A 74 4.90 13.24 -0.17
CA LEU A 74 5.79 12.45 -1.01
C LEU A 74 5.84 10.98 -0.59
N THR A 75 5.97 10.70 0.71
CA THR A 75 6.16 9.33 1.21
C THR A 75 4.83 8.60 1.38
N ALA A 76 3.86 9.24 2.04
CA ALA A 76 2.59 8.62 2.42
C ALA A 76 1.60 8.55 1.25
N SER A 77 1.59 9.54 0.34
CA SER A 77 0.65 9.54 -0.79
C SER A 77 1.33 9.10 -2.08
N PHE A 78 2.35 9.84 -2.52
CA PHE A 78 2.96 9.60 -3.83
C PHE A 78 3.76 8.29 -3.88
N GLY A 79 4.56 8.02 -2.84
CA GLY A 79 5.35 6.79 -2.73
C GLY A 79 4.47 5.53 -2.73
N TRP A 80 3.43 5.52 -1.90
CA TRP A 80 2.48 4.39 -1.87
C TRP A 80 1.65 4.26 -3.14
N PHE A 81 1.36 5.37 -3.84
CA PHE A 81 0.76 5.29 -5.17
C PHE A 81 1.66 4.50 -6.13
N ILE A 82 2.95 4.82 -6.20
CA ILE A 82 3.92 4.12 -7.05
C ILE A 82 3.99 2.63 -6.70
N VAL A 83 4.11 2.28 -5.41
CA VAL A 83 4.18 0.87 -4.96
C VAL A 83 2.96 0.08 -5.40
N ASN A 84 1.76 0.67 -5.27
CA ASN A 84 0.52 0.05 -5.71
C ASN A 84 0.44 -0.07 -7.24
N SER A 85 0.84 0.97 -7.99
CA SER A 85 0.86 0.92 -9.46
C SER A 85 1.84 -0.12 -9.99
N VAL A 86 3.04 -0.25 -9.40
CA VAL A 86 4.04 -1.26 -9.78
C VAL A 86 3.52 -2.67 -9.49
N SER A 87 2.90 -2.88 -8.32
CA SER A 87 2.28 -4.16 -7.97
C SER A 87 1.16 -4.55 -8.96
N GLY A 88 0.29 -3.59 -9.31
CA GLY A 88 -0.76 -3.77 -10.31
C GLY A 88 -0.20 -4.03 -11.72
N THR A 89 0.94 -3.45 -12.05
CA THR A 89 1.64 -3.66 -13.32
C THR A 89 2.14 -5.09 -13.45
N PHE A 90 2.82 -5.61 -12.42
CA PHE A 90 3.24 -7.01 -12.41
C PHE A 90 2.05 -7.96 -12.52
N ALA A 91 0.95 -7.68 -11.80
CA ALA A 91 -0.27 -8.46 -11.92
C ALA A 91 -0.85 -8.47 -13.35
N LEU A 92 -0.86 -7.31 -14.03
CA LEU A 92 -1.36 -7.20 -15.41
C LEU A 92 -0.48 -7.96 -16.42
N ILE A 93 0.85 -7.88 -16.26
CA ILE A 93 1.81 -8.60 -17.10
C ILE A 93 1.62 -10.12 -16.93
N THR A 94 1.53 -10.58 -15.68
CA THR A 94 1.31 -12.01 -15.38
C THR A 94 -0.03 -12.50 -15.93
N LEU A 95 -1.11 -11.72 -15.76
CA LEU A 95 -2.43 -12.06 -16.30
C LEU A 95 -2.39 -12.19 -17.83
N THR A 96 -1.73 -11.25 -18.50
CA THR A 96 -1.62 -11.27 -19.97
C THR A 96 -0.82 -12.48 -20.45
N SER A 97 0.25 -12.85 -19.75
CA SER A 97 1.06 -14.04 -20.06
C SER A 97 0.24 -15.34 -19.95
N VAL A 98 -0.67 -15.43 -18.98
CA VAL A 98 -1.56 -16.58 -18.78
C VAL A 98 -2.62 -16.67 -19.88
N VAL A 99 -3.19 -15.53 -20.29
CA VAL A 99 -4.28 -15.48 -21.29
C VAL A 99 -3.76 -15.60 -22.73
N ASN A 100 -2.62 -14.97 -23.04
CA ASN A 100 -2.03 -14.99 -24.38
C ASN A 100 -0.50 -15.00 -24.30
N LYS A 101 0.10 -16.20 -24.43
CA LYS A 101 1.56 -16.41 -24.34
C LYS A 101 2.38 -15.62 -25.36
N ASN A 102 1.77 -15.19 -26.47
CA ASN A 102 2.46 -14.49 -27.57
C ASN A 102 2.38 -12.96 -27.45
N ALA A 103 1.59 -12.41 -26.52
CA ALA A 103 1.34 -10.98 -26.40
C ALA A 103 1.59 -10.46 -24.98
N VAL A 104 2.75 -10.76 -24.40
CA VAL A 104 3.14 -10.21 -23.10
C VAL A 104 3.37 -8.70 -23.23
N LEU A 105 2.58 -7.89 -22.52
CA LEU A 105 2.77 -6.44 -22.50
C LEU A 105 4.14 -6.10 -21.89
N ALA A 106 4.85 -5.17 -22.53
CA ALA A 106 6.06 -4.59 -21.96
C ALA A 106 5.72 -3.79 -20.70
N PHE A 107 6.64 -3.80 -19.72
CA PHE A 107 6.45 -3.15 -18.42
C PHE A 107 6.00 -1.68 -18.50
N PRO A 108 6.62 -0.81 -19.33
CA PRO A 108 6.19 0.59 -19.41
C PRO A 108 4.75 0.76 -19.89
N VAL A 109 4.30 -0.11 -20.80
CA VAL A 109 2.95 -0.06 -21.36
C VAL A 109 1.93 -0.49 -20.31
N ALA A 110 2.19 -1.62 -19.64
CA ALA A 110 1.34 -2.10 -18.55
C ALA A 110 1.26 -1.10 -17.39
N PHE A 111 2.37 -0.44 -17.06
CA PHE A 111 2.42 0.59 -16.02
C PHE A 111 1.56 1.79 -16.35
N VAL A 112 1.68 2.33 -17.58
CA VAL A 112 0.85 3.45 -18.02
C VAL A 112 -0.63 3.08 -18.00
N ILE A 113 -1.00 1.89 -18.46
CA ILE A 113 -2.40 1.42 -18.41
C ILE A 113 -2.91 1.42 -16.97
N ILE A 114 -2.16 0.84 -16.03
CA ILE A 114 -2.57 0.79 -14.62
C ILE A 114 -2.73 2.19 -14.03
N VAL A 115 -1.77 3.09 -14.25
CA VAL A 115 -1.85 4.46 -13.74
C VAL A 115 -3.05 5.21 -14.32
N VAL A 116 -3.29 5.11 -15.62
CA VAL A 116 -4.44 5.76 -16.27
C VAL A 116 -5.75 5.24 -15.69
N VAL A 117 -5.88 3.92 -15.54
CA VAL A 117 -7.08 3.31 -14.93
C VAL A 117 -7.26 3.77 -13.48
N GLN A 118 -6.20 3.76 -12.67
CA GLN A 118 -6.24 4.23 -11.28
C GLN A 118 -6.70 5.69 -11.19
N VAL A 119 -6.20 6.57 -12.07
CA VAL A 119 -6.60 7.97 -12.12
C VAL A 119 -8.06 8.13 -12.52
N ILE A 120 -8.54 7.39 -13.53
CA ILE A 120 -9.96 7.40 -13.93
C ILE A 120 -10.85 6.95 -12.76
N VAL A 121 -10.49 5.85 -12.09
CA VAL A 121 -11.25 5.33 -10.95
C VAL A 121 -11.30 6.33 -9.80
N ALA A 122 -10.22 7.09 -9.57
CA ALA A 122 -10.19 8.13 -8.56
C ALA A 122 -11.26 9.23 -8.77
N PHE A 123 -11.69 9.48 -10.01
CA PHE A 123 -12.77 10.44 -10.31
C PHE A 123 -14.19 9.91 -10.02
N ILE A 124 -14.38 8.59 -9.93
CA ILE A 124 -15.71 7.98 -9.80
C ILE A 124 -16.27 8.12 -8.36
N GLY A 125 -15.42 8.46 -7.39
CA GLY A 125 -15.83 8.90 -6.05
C GLY A 125 -15.79 7.82 -4.97
N HIS A 126 -15.74 8.28 -3.71
CA HIS A 126 -15.48 7.47 -2.51
C HIS A 126 -16.46 6.31 -2.29
N ASN A 127 -17.77 6.52 -2.53
CA ASN A 127 -18.79 5.51 -2.21
C ASN A 127 -18.69 4.25 -3.07
N MET A 128 -18.27 4.37 -4.34
CA MET A 128 -18.08 3.21 -5.22
C MET A 128 -16.88 2.38 -4.75
N ILE A 129 -15.75 3.05 -4.47
CA ILE A 129 -14.52 2.39 -4.00
C ILE A 129 -14.80 1.62 -2.71
N HIS A 130 -15.47 2.25 -1.76
CA HIS A 130 -15.75 1.62 -0.47
C HIS A 130 -16.67 0.40 -0.57
N SER A 131 -17.62 0.43 -1.51
CA SER A 131 -18.51 -0.71 -1.79
C SER A 131 -17.76 -1.86 -2.45
N PHE A 132 -16.86 -1.54 -3.40
CA PHE A 132 -16.01 -2.50 -4.09
C PHE A 132 -15.01 -3.16 -3.15
N GLU A 133 -14.35 -2.39 -2.29
CA GLU A 133 -13.40 -2.89 -1.29
C GLU A 133 -14.05 -3.87 -0.32
N ARG A 134 -15.30 -3.61 0.08
CA ARG A 134 -16.05 -4.52 0.96
C ARG A 134 -16.26 -5.90 0.32
N ILE A 135 -16.42 -5.96 -1.00
CA ILE A 135 -16.61 -7.22 -1.74
C ILE A 135 -15.26 -7.92 -1.99
N ILE A 136 -14.21 -7.16 -2.33
CA ILE A 136 -12.90 -7.72 -2.67
C ILE A 136 -12.11 -8.17 -1.44
N PHE A 137 -12.28 -7.53 -0.29
CA PHE A 137 -11.55 -7.88 0.93
C PHE A 137 -11.64 -9.37 1.32
N PRO A 138 -12.84 -10.01 1.40
CA PRO A 138 -12.93 -11.44 1.69
C PRO A 138 -12.31 -12.30 0.59
N TYR A 139 -12.47 -11.92 -0.67
CA TYR A 139 -11.86 -12.63 -1.80
C TYR A 139 -10.33 -12.65 -1.71
N LEU A 140 -9.69 -11.50 -1.49
CA LEU A 140 -8.24 -11.41 -1.30
C LEU A 140 -7.77 -12.25 -0.11
N THR A 141 -8.51 -12.20 1.00
CA THR A 141 -8.17 -13.00 2.19
C THR A 141 -8.14 -14.50 1.88
N ILE A 142 -9.10 -15.01 1.12
CA ILE A 142 -9.13 -16.42 0.70
C ILE A 142 -7.96 -16.75 -0.22
N VAL A 143 -7.71 -15.92 -1.24
CA VAL A 143 -6.62 -16.15 -2.21
C VAL A 143 -5.25 -16.16 -1.53
N PHE A 144 -4.97 -15.19 -0.65
CA PHE A 144 -3.72 -15.15 0.10
C PHE A 144 -3.60 -16.28 1.13
N GLY A 145 -4.72 -16.67 1.77
CA GLY A 145 -4.73 -17.81 2.67
C GLY A 145 -4.39 -19.12 1.96
N LEU A 146 -4.97 -19.35 0.78
CA LEU A 146 -4.64 -20.49 -0.08
C LEU A 146 -3.19 -20.45 -0.57
N ALA A 147 -2.71 -19.28 -1.01
CA ALA A 147 -1.32 -19.12 -1.43
C ALA A 147 -0.32 -19.49 -0.32
N THR A 148 -0.66 -19.24 0.95
CA THR A 148 0.18 -19.61 2.10
C THR A 148 0.28 -21.12 2.30
N ILE A 149 -0.71 -21.90 1.86
CA ILE A 149 -0.70 -23.37 1.97
C ILE A 149 0.08 -24.00 0.80
N VAL A 150 0.04 -23.36 -0.37
CA VAL A 150 0.64 -23.87 -1.61
C VAL A 150 2.15 -23.61 -1.68
N ILE A 151 2.63 -22.52 -1.07
CA ILE A 151 4.04 -22.11 -1.02
C ILE A 151 4.72 -22.73 0.20
#